data_AF-A0A6J4H7R6-F1
#
_entry.id   AF-A0A6J4H7R6-F1
#
_cell.length_a   1.000
_cell.length_b   1.000
_cell.length_c   1.000
_cell.angle_alpha   90.00
_cell.angle_beta   90.00
_cell.angle_gamma   90.00
#
_symmetry.space_group_name_H-M   'P 1'
#
loop_
_entity.id
_entity.type
_entity.pdbx_description
1 polymer ?
#
loop_
_entity_poly.entity_id
_entity_poly.type
_entity_poly.pdbx_seq_one_letter_code
_entity_poly.pdbx_strand_id
1 'polypeptide(L)' 'MRADEQGTLRALQSTREIIDNLISEHRGRIANTAGDSILAEFPSVVDAV' A
#
# COMPACT_ATOMS: atom_id res chain seq x y z
N MET A 1 18.29 -20.99 9.60
CA MET A 1 16.88 -20.80 9.98
C MET A 1 16.17 -20.21 8.77
N ARG A 2 15.23 -20.92 8.13
CA ARG A 2 14.31 -20.27 7.19
C ARG A 2 13.38 -19.42 8.05
N ALA A 3 13.48 -18.09 7.90
CA ALA A 3 12.54 -17.18 8.53
C ALA A 3 11.10 -17.55 8.11
N ASP A 4 10.10 -17.26 8.94
CA ASP A 4 8.70 -17.53 8.63
C ASP A 4 8.26 -16.72 7.39
N GLU A 5 8.44 -17.33 6.22
CA GLU A 5 8.13 -16.76 4.92
C GLU A 5 6.63 -16.47 4.79
N GLN A 6 5.79 -17.35 5.35
CA GLN A 6 4.34 -17.15 5.36
C GLN A 6 3.95 -15.99 6.29
N GLY A 7 4.57 -15.89 7.46
CA GLY A 7 4.38 -14.76 8.37
C GLY A 7 4.79 -13.43 7.72
N THR A 8 5.91 -13.44 6.99
CA THR A 8 6.39 -12.28 6.24
C THR A 8 5.40 -11.87 5.15
N LEU A 9 4.90 -12.84 4.36
CA LEU A 9 3.89 -12.59 3.32
C LEU A 9 2.58 -12.04 3.91
N ARG A 10 2.10 -12.61 5.02
CA ARG A 10 0.90 -12.12 5.70
C ARG A 10 1.08 -10.69 6.19
N ALA A 11 2.21 -10.37 6.81
CA ALA A 11 2.51 -9.02 7.27
C ALA A 11 2.55 -8.01 6.11
N LEU A 12 3.15 -8.39 4.98
CA LEU A 12 3.18 -7.56 3.77
C LEU A 12 1.76 -7.30 3.22
N GLN A 13 0.91 -8.32 3.17
CA GLN A 13 -0.48 -8.21 2.74
C GLN A 13 -1.31 -7.32 3.67
N SER A 14 -1.22 -7.51 5.00
CA SER A 14 -1.95 -6.66 5.95
C SER A 14 -1.50 -5.20 5.89
N THR A 15 -0.19 -4.96 5.72
CA THR A 15 0.34 -3.60 5.53
C THR A 15 -0.21 -2.99 4.23
N ARG A 16 -0.29 -3.80 3.17
CA ARG A 16 -0.83 -3.37 1.88
C ARG A 16 -2.29 -2.94 1.98
N GLU A 17 -3.12 -3.72 2.65
CA GLU A 17 -4.55 -3.39 2.85
C GLU A 17 -4.74 -2.06 3.58
N ILE A 18 -3.92 -1.79 4.61
CA ILE A 18 -3.96 -0.51 5.34
C ILE A 18 -3.62 0.65 4.40
N ILE A 19 -2.56 0.52 3.60
CA ILE A 19 -2.15 1.57 2.66
C ILE A 19 -3.21 1.81 1.59
N ASP A 20 -3.78 0.75 1.01
CA ASP A 20 -4.82 0.86 -0.02
C ASP A 20 -6.07 1.58 0.53
N ASN A 21 -6.46 1.30 1.78
CA ASN A 21 -7.55 1.99 2.46
C ASN A 21 -7.25 3.47 2.69
N LEU A 22 -6.03 3.80 3.17
CA LEU A 22 -5.62 5.20 3.38
C LEU A 22 -5.62 6.00 2.09
N ILE A 23 -5.09 5.43 0.99
CA ILE A 23 -5.12 6.06 -0.33
C ILE A 23 -6.57 6.37 -0.73
N SER A 24 -7.49 5.42 -0.55
CA SER A 24 -8.89 5.60 -0.91
C SER A 24 -9.60 6.63 -0.03
N GLU A 25 -9.33 6.67 1.28
CA GLU A 25 -9.92 7.63 2.21
C GLU A 25 -9.54 9.07 1.84
N HIS A 26 -8.30 9.24 1.40
CA HIS A 26 -7.74 10.49 0.90
C HIS A 26 -8.09 10.77 -0.57
N ARG A 27 -9.09 10.09 -1.15
CA ARG A 27 -9.52 10.27 -2.56
C ARG A 27 -8.42 10.02 -3.60
N GLY A 28 -7.33 9.37 -3.21
CA GLY A 28 -6.27 8.94 -4.09
C GLY A 28 -6.63 7.67 -4.85
N ARG A 29 -5.81 7.33 -5.84
CA ARG A 29 -5.92 6.09 -6.63
C ARG A 29 -4.55 5.50 -6.87
N ILE A 30 -4.48 4.18 -6.88
CA ILE A 30 -3.25 3.46 -7.21
C ILE A 30 -3.09 3.49 -8.74
N ALA A 31 -2.04 4.16 -9.22
CA ALA A 31 -1.71 4.26 -10.63
C ALA A 31 -0.88 3.07 -11.10
N ASN A 32 0.03 2.56 -10.26
CA ASN A 32 0.85 1.40 -10.57
C ASN A 32 1.35 0.68 -9.31
N THR A 33 1.76 -0.59 -9.49
CA THR A 33 2.45 -1.38 -8.46
C THR A 33 3.59 -2.16 -9.09
N ALA A 34 4.66 -2.41 -8.33
CA ALA A 34 5.77 -3.26 -8.77
C ALA A 34 6.41 -3.94 -7.55
N GLY A 35 6.25 -5.26 -7.43
CA GLY A 35 6.64 -5.97 -6.22
C GLY A 35 5.84 -5.47 -5.01
N ASP A 36 6.53 -4.92 -4.02
CA ASP A 36 5.97 -4.26 -2.84
C ASP A 36 5.76 -2.75 -3.01
N SER A 37 6.21 -2.16 -4.13
CA SER A 37 6.09 -0.72 -4.39
C SER A 37 4.68 -0.32 -4.79
N ILE A 38 4.27 0.86 -4.34
CA ILE A 38 2.97 1.49 -4.62
C ILE A 38 3.22 2.88 -5.19
N LEU A 39 2.60 3.16 -6.34
CA LEU A 39 2.51 4.51 -6.88
C LEU A 39 1.04 4.94 -6.86
N ALA A 40 0.75 5.98 -6.09
CA ALA A 40 -0.58 6.56 -5.97
C ALA A 40 -0.61 7.99 -6.50
N GLU A 41 -1.72 8.35 -7.14
CA GLU A 41 -2.04 9.70 -7.57
C GLU A 41 -3.18 10.27 -6.72
N PHE A 42 -3.12 11.57 -6.44
CA PHE A 42 -4.13 12.29 -5.67
C PHE A 42 -4.63 13.50 -6.46
N PRO A 43 -5.94 13.82 -6.40
CA PRO A 43 -6.49 15.00 -7.07
C PRO A 43 -5.91 16.32 -6.57
N SER A 44 -5.39 16.35 -5.34
CA SER A 44 -4.76 17.50 -4.72
C SER A 44 -3.56 17.10 -3.88
N VAL A 45 -2.58 18.00 -3.77
CA VAL A 45 -1.39 17.79 -2.92
C VAL A 45 -1.72 17.71 -1.43
N VAL A 46 -2.80 18.38 -0.99
CA VAL A 46 -3.23 18.33 0.42
C VAL A 46 -3.89 16.99 0.77
N ASP A 47 -4.36 16.25 -0.23
CA ASP A 47 -4.93 14.93 -0.01
C ASP A 47 -3.82 13.88 0.20
N ALA A 48 -2.58 14.16 -0.19
CA ALA A 48 -1.45 13.22 -0.10
C ALA A 48 -0.66 13.25 1.23
N VAL A 49 -1.14 13.99 2.24
CA VAL A 49 -0.46 14.22 3.54
C VAL A 49 -1.31 13.83 4.74
#